data_AF-A0A933M3S8-F1
#
_entry.id   AF-A0A933M3S8-F1
#
_cell.length_a   1.000
_cell.length_b   1.000
_cell.length_c   1.000
_cell.angle_alpha   90.00
_cell.angle_beta   90.00
_cell.angle_gamma   90.00
#
_symmetry.space_group_name_H-M   'P 1'
#
loop_
_entity.id
_entity.type
_entity.pdbx_description
1 polymer ?
#
loop_
_entity_poly.entity_id
_entity_poly.type
_entity_poly.pdbx_seq_one_letter_code
_entity_poly.pdbx_strand_id
1 'polypeptide(L)'
;QIVIERNTAINEYWNGTGWDGTFTVSHWRNATNIYTSSWTYVDSNLNNYFNTLAGSLNFTVYTRARDTVGNVSKPDSAPSSGGVQFKMDRFAPVSKSTYPAYGSGSITYFNYPITNIAGTAIDSDAGSPSGLNQVYVRIRRFDSSGSSSRCDYDTTFGNWVNPPGAGWLEQSAGVLTNWIKSIPSSSFMGSNGGDCYNGIDKGDGFRFEIQSYARDNAQNTEVAYATATFIIDYSTPTAGIAFPVHLVTYFKRLQFRHNHGILQLDNFFLVPAREQSGDSRKFMGSGKVKRHIRFES
;
A
#
# COMPACT_ATOMS: atom_id res chain seq x y z
N GLN A 1 10.29 5.62 46.98
CA GLN A 1 8.97 5.04 46.72
C GLN A 1 8.47 5.48 45.36
N ILE A 2 7.62 4.67 44.74
CA ILE A 2 7.08 4.84 43.39
C ILE A 2 5.55 4.73 43.43
N VAL A 3 4.88 5.56 42.65
CA VAL A 3 3.48 5.37 42.23
C VAL A 3 3.48 5.20 40.73
N ILE A 4 2.70 4.26 40.25
CA ILE A 4 2.44 4.07 38.82
C ILE A 4 0.95 4.34 38.63
N GLU A 5 0.66 5.32 37.80
CA GLU A 5 -0.68 5.74 37.44
C GLU A 5 -0.96 5.30 36.01
N ARG A 6 -2.10 4.65 35.79
CA ARG A 6 -2.69 4.41 34.48
C ARG A 6 -3.59 5.60 34.17
N ASN A 7 -3.25 6.35 33.13
CA ASN A 7 -3.92 7.59 32.79
C ASN A 7 -5.24 7.24 32.07
N THR A 8 -6.35 7.26 32.80
CA THR A 8 -7.70 7.02 32.29
C THR A 8 -8.58 8.23 32.57
N ALA A 9 -9.89 8.16 32.29
CA ALA A 9 -10.79 9.27 32.63
C ALA A 9 -10.86 9.54 34.15
N ILE A 10 -10.62 8.54 34.98
CA ILE A 10 -10.64 8.66 36.45
C ILE A 10 -9.24 8.57 37.08
N ASN A 11 -8.23 8.19 36.30
CA ASN A 11 -6.92 7.71 36.75
C ASN A 11 -6.98 6.53 37.70
N GLU A 12 -6.08 5.57 37.52
CA GLU A 12 -6.03 4.39 38.38
C GLU A 12 -4.60 4.11 38.81
N TYR A 13 -4.42 3.57 40.00
CA TYR A 13 -3.13 3.47 40.66
C TYR A 13 -2.76 2.01 40.90
N TRP A 14 -1.52 1.64 40.58
CA TRP A 14 -1.05 0.28 40.76
C TRP A 14 -0.92 -0.08 42.25
N ASN A 15 -1.58 -1.16 42.68
CA ASN A 15 -1.58 -1.61 44.07
C ASN A 15 -0.64 -2.82 44.34
N GLY A 16 0.04 -3.33 43.30
CA GLY A 16 0.89 -4.53 43.36
C GLY A 16 0.23 -5.79 42.79
N THR A 17 -1.08 -5.77 42.54
CA THR A 17 -1.83 -6.89 41.97
C THR A 17 -2.79 -6.46 40.87
N GLY A 18 -3.27 -5.22 40.93
CA GLY A 18 -4.19 -4.61 39.99
C GLY A 18 -4.16 -3.08 40.09
N TRP A 19 -5.24 -2.46 39.60
CA TRP A 19 -5.39 -1.01 39.48
C TRP A 19 -6.59 -0.55 40.30
N ASP A 20 -6.39 0.42 41.19
CA ASP A 20 -7.46 1.02 42.00
C ASP A 20 -7.80 2.41 41.48
N GLY A 21 -9.09 2.71 41.29
CA GLY A 21 -9.57 4.04 40.88
C GLY A 21 -9.62 5.08 42.00
N THR A 22 -9.22 4.72 43.23
CA THR A 22 -9.14 5.64 44.36
C THR A 22 -7.77 5.54 45.00
N PHE A 23 -7.05 6.66 45.00
CA PHE A 23 -5.73 6.72 45.59
C PHE A 23 -5.79 6.55 47.12
N THR A 24 -4.82 5.81 47.64
CA THR A 24 -4.52 5.67 49.07
C THR A 24 -3.00 5.62 49.23
N VAL A 25 -2.50 5.87 50.45
CA VAL A 25 -1.05 5.87 50.72
C VAL A 25 -0.35 4.53 50.39
N SER A 26 -1.06 3.40 50.36
CA SER A 26 -0.49 2.09 50.02
C SER A 26 -0.05 1.95 48.56
N HIS A 27 -0.49 2.87 47.68
CA HIS A 27 -0.02 2.94 46.29
C HIS A 27 1.40 3.48 46.17
N TRP A 28 1.93 4.14 47.20
CA TRP A 28 3.36 4.40 47.29
C TRP A 28 4.11 3.10 47.57
N ARG A 29 4.61 2.48 46.51
CA ARG A 29 5.38 1.24 46.56
C ARG A 29 6.85 1.52 46.88
N ASN A 30 7.47 0.66 47.67
CA ASN A 30 8.92 0.75 47.91
C ASN A 30 9.68 0.33 46.65
N ALA A 31 10.85 0.94 46.43
CA ALA A 31 11.78 0.42 45.43
C ALA A 31 12.25 -0.97 45.86
N THR A 32 12.50 -1.85 44.90
CA THR A 32 13.00 -3.22 45.12
C THR A 32 14.47 -3.20 45.53
N ASN A 33 15.29 -2.39 44.85
CA ASN A 33 16.69 -2.16 45.21
C ASN A 33 16.96 -0.66 45.31
N ILE A 34 17.77 -0.26 46.28
CA ILE A 34 18.24 1.12 46.47
C ILE A 34 19.76 1.11 46.51
N TYR A 35 20.37 1.97 45.70
CA TYR A 35 21.81 2.20 45.59
C TYR A 35 22.12 3.66 45.93
N THR A 36 23.40 4.01 46.01
CA THR A 36 23.86 5.37 46.37
C THR A 36 23.27 6.48 45.50
N SER A 37 23.09 6.23 44.20
CA SER A 37 22.60 7.22 43.24
C SER A 37 21.49 6.71 42.33
N SER A 38 20.95 5.52 42.60
CA SER A 38 19.93 4.89 41.77
C SER A 38 19.06 3.95 42.57
N TRP A 39 17.96 3.52 41.97
CA TRP A 39 17.06 2.55 42.55
C TRP A 39 16.39 1.78 41.41
N THR A 40 15.83 0.62 41.72
CA THR A 40 15.01 -0.15 40.77
C THR A 40 13.70 -0.54 41.42
N TYR A 41 12.64 -0.61 40.61
CA TYR A 41 11.36 -1.19 40.99
C TYR A 41 11.09 -2.37 40.07
N VAL A 42 10.87 -3.54 40.66
CA VAL A 42 10.61 -4.78 39.95
C VAL A 42 9.36 -5.40 40.56
N ASP A 43 8.36 -5.64 39.72
CA ASP A 43 7.07 -6.20 40.11
C ASP A 43 6.62 -7.17 39.01
N SER A 44 6.57 -8.47 39.33
CA SER A 44 6.24 -9.52 38.37
C SER A 44 4.79 -9.43 37.88
N ASN A 45 3.87 -9.00 38.74
CA ASN A 45 2.46 -8.83 38.37
C ASN A 45 2.30 -7.66 37.40
N LEU A 46 3.03 -6.57 37.62
CA LEU A 46 3.03 -5.43 36.70
C LEU A 46 3.66 -5.80 35.35
N ASN A 47 4.77 -6.53 35.35
CA ASN A 47 5.38 -7.04 34.13
C ASN A 47 4.41 -7.93 33.34
N ASN A 48 3.70 -8.83 34.02
CA ASN A 48 2.67 -9.66 33.40
C ASN A 48 1.51 -8.83 32.84
N TYR A 49 1.06 -7.81 33.57
CA TYR A 49 0.03 -6.88 33.10
C TYR A 49 0.46 -6.16 31.82
N PHE A 50 1.67 -5.60 31.78
CA PHE A 50 2.22 -4.98 30.57
C PHE A 50 2.37 -5.97 29.41
N ASN A 51 2.75 -7.22 29.68
CA ASN A 51 2.87 -8.29 28.68
C ASN A 51 1.54 -8.89 28.23
N THR A 52 0.40 -8.45 28.77
CA THR A 52 -0.94 -8.95 28.42
C THR A 52 -1.94 -7.85 28.11
N LEU A 53 -1.45 -6.62 27.87
CA LEU A 53 -2.31 -5.49 27.48
C LEU A 53 -3.16 -5.81 26.25
N ALA A 54 -4.44 -5.50 26.34
CA ALA A 54 -5.43 -5.65 25.26
C ALA A 54 -5.54 -4.42 24.33
N GLY A 55 -4.83 -3.34 24.68
CA GLY A 55 -4.78 -2.09 23.91
C GLY A 55 -3.65 -1.20 24.41
N SER A 56 -3.39 -0.12 23.69
CA SER A 56 -2.30 0.81 24.00
C SER A 56 -2.74 1.78 25.10
N LEU A 57 -1.87 1.99 26.10
CA LEU A 57 -2.20 2.75 27.31
C LEU A 57 -1.11 3.74 27.68
N ASN A 58 -1.52 4.85 28.27
CA ASN A 58 -0.62 5.87 28.81
C ASN A 58 -0.47 5.68 30.32
N PHE A 59 0.74 5.87 30.81
CA PHE A 59 1.07 5.77 32.22
C PHE A 59 1.89 6.96 32.67
N THR A 60 1.84 7.25 33.97
CA THR A 60 2.71 8.21 34.63
C THR A 60 3.39 7.56 35.82
N VAL A 61 4.71 7.68 35.92
CA VAL A 61 5.47 7.26 37.10
C VAL A 61 5.81 8.46 37.94
N TYR A 62 5.47 8.39 39.22
CA TYR A 62 5.89 9.37 40.21
C TYR A 62 6.85 8.71 41.20
N THR A 63 7.78 9.52 41.70
CA THR A 63 8.73 9.10 42.71
C THR A 63 8.64 10.01 43.93
N ARG A 64 8.95 9.47 45.10
CA ARG A 64 9.22 10.25 46.32
C ARG A 64 10.32 9.61 47.16
N ALA A 65 11.06 10.44 47.87
CA ALA A 65 11.96 10.01 48.92
C ALA A 65 11.21 9.95 50.26
N ARG A 66 11.59 8.98 51.10
CA ARG A 66 11.20 8.92 52.50
C ARG A 66 12.46 8.64 53.31
N ASP A 67 12.75 9.45 54.32
CA ASP A 67 13.88 9.20 55.21
C ASP A 67 13.51 8.24 56.35
N THR A 68 14.50 7.86 57.15
CA THR A 68 14.34 6.90 58.26
C THR A 68 13.39 7.39 59.35
N VAL A 69 13.29 8.71 59.55
CA VAL A 69 12.40 9.31 60.56
C VAL A 69 10.99 9.59 60.02
N GLY A 70 10.76 9.33 58.73
CA GLY A 70 9.45 9.35 58.10
C GLY A 70 9.13 10.61 57.29
N ASN A 71 10.07 11.56 57.16
CA ASN A 71 9.86 12.74 56.31
C ASN A 71 9.74 12.30 54.85
N VAL A 72 8.78 12.86 54.12
CA VAL A 72 8.51 12.54 52.73
C VAL A 72 8.68 13.74 51.82
N SER A 73 9.27 13.55 50.64
CA SER A 73 9.46 14.61 49.66
C SER A 73 8.19 14.97 48.87
N LYS A 74 7.15 14.13 48.96
CA LYS A 74 5.81 14.33 48.39
C LYS A 74 4.76 13.83 49.39
N PRO A 75 3.58 14.47 49.48
CA PRO A 75 2.54 14.12 50.45
C PRO A 75 1.99 12.70 50.24
N ASP A 76 1.24 12.20 51.22
CA ASP A 76 0.52 10.92 51.17
C ASP A 76 -0.78 10.95 50.34
N SER A 77 -1.06 12.06 49.67
CA SER A 77 -2.13 12.19 48.67
C SER A 77 -1.67 11.77 47.28
N ALA A 78 -2.61 11.63 46.35
CA ALA A 78 -2.31 11.37 44.94
C ALA A 78 -1.33 12.44 44.39
N PRO A 79 -0.28 12.03 43.66
CA PRO A 79 0.61 13.00 43.02
C PRO A 79 -0.12 13.81 41.95
N SER A 80 0.02 15.14 41.97
CA SER A 80 -0.55 16.02 40.94
C SER A 80 0.47 16.53 39.91
N SER A 81 1.77 16.37 40.18
CA SER A 81 2.84 16.87 39.31
C SER A 81 4.20 16.17 39.51
N GLY A 82 5.14 16.43 38.60
CA GLY A 82 6.50 15.91 38.65
C GLY A 82 6.58 14.40 38.47
N GLY A 83 5.74 13.85 37.59
CA GLY A 83 5.80 12.47 37.11
C GLY A 83 6.36 12.42 35.69
N VAL A 84 6.83 11.25 35.29
CA VAL A 84 7.31 10.96 33.93
C VAL A 84 6.27 10.12 33.22
N GLN A 85 5.82 10.59 32.06
CA GLN A 85 4.84 9.87 31.24
C GLN A 85 5.54 8.91 30.28
N PHE A 86 4.91 7.77 30.03
CA PHE A 86 5.29 6.83 28.98
C PHE A 86 4.05 6.13 28.42
N LYS A 87 4.17 5.61 27.20
CA LYS A 87 3.13 4.81 26.56
C LYS A 87 3.56 3.36 26.49
N MET A 88 2.64 2.45 26.73
CA MET A 88 2.79 1.04 26.40
C MET A 88 1.90 0.73 25.23
N ASP A 89 2.53 0.33 24.14
CA ASP A 89 1.86 -0.04 22.90
C ASP A 89 2.54 -1.30 22.35
N ARG A 90 1.73 -2.32 22.04
CA ARG A 90 2.20 -3.66 21.68
C ARG A 90 1.64 -4.15 20.37
N PHE A 91 0.86 -3.31 19.72
CA PHE A 91 0.11 -3.68 18.56
C PHE A 91 0.81 -3.08 17.34
N ALA A 92 0.95 -3.89 16.30
CA ALA A 92 1.60 -3.44 15.11
C ALA A 92 0.61 -2.63 14.27
N PRO A 93 1.06 -1.53 13.62
CA PRO A 93 0.24 -0.84 12.66
C PRO A 93 -0.05 -1.74 11.44
N VAL A 94 -1.01 -1.32 10.61
CA VAL A 94 -1.37 -1.98 9.36
C VAL A 94 -1.14 -1.01 8.19
N SER A 95 -0.63 -1.51 7.08
CA SER A 95 -0.46 -0.75 5.85
C SER A 95 -1.10 -1.43 4.65
N LYS A 96 -1.39 -0.64 3.61
CA LYS A 96 -1.95 -1.14 2.36
C LYS A 96 -1.53 -0.28 1.18
N SER A 97 -1.05 -0.92 0.13
CA SER A 97 -0.87 -0.27 -1.17
C SER A 97 -2.23 -0.05 -1.86
N THR A 98 -2.50 1.17 -2.33
CA THR A 98 -3.75 1.59 -2.99
C THR A 98 -3.55 2.01 -4.45
N TYR A 99 -2.30 2.22 -4.88
CA TYR A 99 -1.95 2.46 -6.28
C TYR A 99 -0.65 1.71 -6.61
N PRO A 100 -0.56 1.04 -7.77
CA PRO A 100 -1.47 1.06 -8.91
C PRO A 100 -2.52 -0.06 -8.93
N ALA A 101 -2.59 -0.88 -7.87
CA ALA A 101 -3.66 -1.86 -7.74
C ALA A 101 -4.96 -1.19 -7.28
N TYR A 102 -6.03 -1.37 -8.07
CA TYR A 102 -7.37 -1.10 -7.59
C TYR A 102 -7.81 -2.24 -6.66
N GLY A 103 -8.63 -1.93 -5.65
CA GLY A 103 -8.89 -2.80 -4.49
C GLY A 103 -9.23 -4.27 -4.81
N SER A 104 -8.98 -5.14 -3.82
CA SER A 104 -9.28 -6.59 -3.79
C SER A 104 -8.23 -7.53 -4.41
N GLY A 105 -7.00 -7.07 -4.64
CA GLY A 105 -5.91 -7.94 -5.13
C GLY A 105 -6.01 -8.32 -6.61
N SER A 106 -6.87 -7.63 -7.37
CA SER A 106 -6.92 -7.79 -8.82
C SER A 106 -5.67 -7.17 -9.47
N ILE A 107 -5.18 -7.82 -10.53
CA ILE A 107 -4.06 -7.30 -11.33
C ILE A 107 -4.58 -6.14 -12.18
N THR A 108 -3.97 -4.96 -12.06
CA THR A 108 -4.20 -3.85 -12.98
C THR A 108 -3.28 -3.97 -14.19
N TYR A 109 -3.77 -3.59 -15.38
CA TYR A 109 -2.98 -3.57 -16.61
C TYR A 109 -2.78 -2.13 -17.08
N PHE A 110 -1.55 -1.79 -17.47
CA PHE A 110 -1.20 -0.47 -17.99
C PHE A 110 -0.52 -0.60 -19.34
N ASN A 111 -0.72 0.39 -20.21
CA ASN A 111 0.04 0.56 -21.45
C ASN A 111 1.01 1.76 -21.39
N TYR A 112 1.32 2.24 -20.18
CA TYR A 112 2.22 3.34 -19.89
C TYR A 112 2.97 3.08 -18.56
N PRO A 113 4.18 3.65 -18.36
CA PRO A 113 4.90 3.51 -17.10
C PRO A 113 4.21 4.24 -15.96
N ILE A 114 4.24 3.67 -14.75
CA ILE A 114 3.84 4.41 -13.55
C ILE A 114 4.97 5.35 -13.08
N THR A 115 4.60 6.43 -12.38
CA THR A 115 5.55 7.41 -11.83
C THR A 115 5.60 7.42 -10.30
N ASN A 116 4.76 6.62 -9.66
CA ASN A 116 4.68 6.49 -8.22
C ASN A 116 3.96 5.21 -7.82
N ILE A 117 4.08 4.88 -6.54
CA ILE A 117 3.24 3.92 -5.82
C ILE A 117 2.69 4.63 -4.59
N ALA A 118 1.48 4.27 -4.17
CA ALA A 118 0.83 4.94 -3.05
C ALA A 118 0.02 3.95 -2.21
N GLY A 119 -0.31 4.38 -1.00
CA GLY A 119 -1.09 3.58 -0.07
C GLY A 119 -1.46 4.32 1.20
N THR A 120 -2.00 3.56 2.14
CA THR A 120 -2.40 4.02 3.45
C THR A 120 -1.70 3.22 4.54
N ALA A 121 -1.54 3.81 5.72
CA ALA A 121 -1.19 3.09 6.94
C ALA A 121 -1.99 3.62 8.12
N ILE A 122 -2.22 2.78 9.11
CA ILE A 122 -2.94 3.15 10.32
C ILE A 122 -2.41 2.37 11.51
N ASP A 123 -2.31 3.07 12.64
CA ASP A 123 -2.13 2.50 13.96
C ASP A 123 -3.48 2.71 14.68
N SER A 124 -4.33 1.68 14.63
CA SER A 124 -5.76 1.77 14.96
C SER A 124 -6.13 1.19 16.31
N ASP A 125 -5.15 0.96 17.17
CA ASP A 125 -5.37 0.24 18.42
C ASP A 125 -6.23 1.04 19.40
N ALA A 126 -7.02 0.30 20.18
CA ALA A 126 -7.88 0.91 21.18
C ALA A 126 -7.03 1.62 22.25
N GLY A 127 -7.51 2.78 22.69
CA GLY A 127 -6.87 3.56 23.77
C GLY A 127 -5.98 4.67 23.22
N SER A 128 -4.69 4.62 23.57
CA SER A 128 -3.70 5.66 23.25
C SER A 128 -2.55 5.09 22.43
N PRO A 129 -2.77 4.78 21.14
CA PRO A 129 -1.73 4.25 20.26
C PRO A 129 -0.49 5.16 20.24
N SER A 130 0.67 4.55 19.99
CA SER A 130 1.94 5.25 19.91
C SER A 130 2.04 6.10 18.63
N GLY A 131 1.21 5.77 17.63
CA GLY A 131 1.14 6.44 16.34
C GLY A 131 2.20 5.91 15.38
N LEU A 132 1.95 6.10 14.09
CA LEU A 132 2.89 5.73 13.03
C LEU A 132 4.23 6.46 13.18
N ASN A 133 5.32 5.73 12.94
CA ASN A 133 6.68 6.25 12.89
C ASN A 133 7.22 6.24 11.46
N GLN A 134 7.09 5.11 10.77
CA GLN A 134 7.63 4.90 9.43
C GLN A 134 6.73 3.98 8.59
N VAL A 135 6.77 4.17 7.27
CA VAL A 135 6.22 3.24 6.28
C VAL A 135 7.32 2.87 5.29
N TYR A 136 7.51 1.58 5.11
CA TYR A 136 8.43 1.00 4.16
C TYR A 136 7.65 0.37 3.01
N VAL A 137 8.17 0.54 1.80
CA VAL A 137 7.58 0.02 0.57
C VAL A 137 8.63 -0.67 -0.27
N ARG A 138 8.26 -1.70 -1.01
CA ARG A 138 9.13 -2.39 -1.96
C ARG A 138 8.36 -2.60 -3.24
N ILE A 139 9.05 -2.49 -4.37
CA ILE A 139 8.53 -2.96 -5.65
C ILE A 139 9.42 -4.08 -6.17
N ARG A 140 8.76 -5.15 -6.60
CA ARG A 140 9.36 -6.38 -7.10
C ARG A 140 8.82 -6.68 -8.48
N ARG A 141 9.70 -7.06 -9.39
CA ARG A 141 9.35 -7.55 -10.73
C ARG A 141 9.52 -9.06 -10.79
N PHE A 142 8.63 -9.71 -11.52
CA PHE A 142 8.68 -11.13 -11.86
C PHE A 142 8.73 -11.29 -13.38
N ASP A 143 9.67 -12.12 -13.85
CA ASP A 143 10.01 -12.19 -15.28
C ASP A 143 8.99 -12.97 -16.12
N SER A 144 8.14 -13.78 -15.48
CA SER A 144 6.97 -14.40 -16.12
C SER A 144 5.97 -14.84 -15.06
N SER A 145 4.72 -15.10 -15.49
CA SER A 145 3.69 -15.68 -14.61
C SER A 145 4.16 -17.04 -14.08
N GLY A 146 4.51 -17.10 -12.79
CA GLY A 146 4.95 -18.32 -12.11
C GLY A 146 6.47 -18.52 -12.01
N SER A 147 7.30 -17.58 -12.50
CA SER A 147 8.75 -17.63 -12.31
C SER A 147 9.16 -17.25 -10.88
N SER A 148 10.13 -17.99 -10.32
CA SER A 148 10.82 -17.62 -9.08
C SER A 148 11.90 -16.56 -9.28
N SER A 149 12.28 -16.28 -10.54
CA SER A 149 13.20 -15.20 -10.88
C SER A 149 12.54 -13.86 -10.64
N ARG A 150 13.18 -13.05 -9.80
CA ARG A 150 12.66 -11.77 -9.35
C ARG A 150 13.78 -10.74 -9.24
N CYS A 151 13.43 -9.49 -9.49
CA CYS A 151 14.29 -8.34 -9.24
C CYS A 151 13.57 -7.35 -8.34
N ASP A 152 14.31 -6.73 -7.42
CA ASP A 152 13.80 -5.63 -6.61
C ASP A 152 14.35 -4.32 -7.15
N TYR A 153 13.56 -3.25 -7.06
CA TYR A 153 14.01 -1.93 -7.48
C TYR A 153 14.86 -1.28 -6.40
N ASP A 154 16.10 -0.93 -6.73
CA ASP A 154 17.00 -0.18 -5.88
C ASP A 154 16.93 1.32 -6.21
N THR A 155 16.45 2.12 -5.27
CA THR A 155 16.37 3.58 -5.45
C THR A 155 17.71 4.29 -5.38
N THR A 156 18.72 3.65 -4.78
CA THR A 156 20.08 4.21 -4.63
C THR A 156 20.74 4.34 -6.00
N PHE A 157 20.59 3.31 -6.83
CA PHE A 157 21.18 3.23 -8.16
C PHE A 157 20.15 3.45 -9.28
N GLY A 158 18.86 3.50 -8.95
CA GLY A 158 17.77 3.69 -9.92
C GLY A 158 17.64 2.52 -10.88
N ASN A 159 17.91 1.30 -10.43
CA ASN A 159 17.94 0.10 -11.28
C ASN A 159 17.26 -1.11 -10.61
N TRP A 160 16.92 -2.10 -11.41
CA TRP A 160 16.47 -3.42 -10.94
C TRP A 160 17.69 -4.31 -10.66
N VAL A 161 17.73 -4.93 -9.49
CA VAL A 161 18.88 -5.75 -9.02
C VAL A 161 18.50 -7.21 -8.75
N ASN A 162 19.44 -8.12 -9.06
CA ASN A 162 19.40 -9.58 -8.81
C ASN A 162 20.82 -10.06 -8.44
N PRO A 163 21.06 -10.73 -7.29
CA PRO A 163 20.07 -11.14 -6.29
C PRO A 163 19.38 -9.93 -5.65
N PRO A 164 18.07 -10.03 -5.38
CA PRO A 164 17.35 -8.96 -4.71
C PRO A 164 17.92 -8.77 -3.30
N GLY A 165 18.27 -7.53 -2.95
CA GLY A 165 18.52 -7.13 -1.56
C GLY A 165 17.22 -7.10 -0.74
N ALA A 166 17.23 -6.42 0.41
CA ALA A 166 15.99 -6.22 1.17
C ALA A 166 14.95 -5.42 0.36
N GLY A 167 15.40 -4.48 -0.49
CA GLY A 167 14.57 -3.74 -1.45
C GLY A 167 13.51 -2.83 -0.81
N TRP A 168 13.60 -2.60 0.50
CA TRP A 168 12.69 -1.73 1.23
C TRP A 168 13.11 -0.27 1.10
N LEU A 169 12.12 0.56 0.81
CA LEU A 169 12.24 1.97 0.50
C LEU A 169 11.39 2.73 1.51
N GLU A 170 11.91 3.78 2.12
CA GLU A 170 11.06 4.69 2.89
C GLU A 170 10.13 5.48 1.95
N GLN A 171 8.95 5.85 2.44
CA GLN A 171 8.08 6.81 1.75
C GLN A 171 8.86 8.09 1.42
N SER A 172 8.63 8.68 0.25
CA SER A 172 9.35 9.87 -0.20
C SER A 172 8.50 11.14 -0.24
N ALA A 173 7.19 11.02 -0.03
CA ALA A 173 6.23 12.11 0.02
C ALA A 173 4.94 11.68 0.73
N GLY A 174 4.06 12.66 1.02
CA GLY A 174 2.81 12.45 1.74
C GLY A 174 2.98 12.47 3.26
N VAL A 175 1.97 11.97 3.96
CA VAL A 175 1.99 11.72 5.42
C VAL A 175 1.94 10.22 5.64
N LEU A 176 2.40 9.72 6.79
CA LEU A 176 2.46 8.27 7.05
C LEU A 176 1.11 7.56 6.83
N THR A 177 -0.01 8.22 7.10
CA THR A 177 -1.35 7.68 6.88
C THR A 177 -1.76 7.58 5.41
N ASN A 178 -1.18 8.41 4.54
CA ASN A 178 -1.41 8.48 3.10
C ASN A 178 -0.07 8.67 2.40
N TRP A 179 0.66 7.56 2.25
CA TRP A 179 2.05 7.56 1.83
C TRP A 179 2.17 7.50 0.31
N ILE A 180 3.21 8.14 -0.22
CA ILE A 180 3.55 8.12 -1.64
C ILE A 180 5.06 7.86 -1.79
N LYS A 181 5.41 6.99 -2.74
CA LYS A 181 6.78 6.78 -3.18
C LYS A 181 6.89 7.06 -4.67
N SER A 182 7.65 8.08 -5.03
CA SER A 182 7.93 8.41 -6.43
C SER A 182 8.89 7.40 -7.04
N ILE A 183 8.61 6.98 -8.28
CA ILE A 183 9.46 6.07 -9.07
C ILE A 183 9.61 6.69 -10.46
N PRO A 184 10.83 6.90 -10.98
CA PRO A 184 11.02 7.41 -12.33
C PRO A 184 10.36 6.51 -13.38
N SER A 185 9.71 7.09 -14.39
CA SER A 185 9.12 6.32 -15.50
C SER A 185 10.17 5.52 -16.29
N SER A 186 11.41 6.02 -16.34
CA SER A 186 12.57 5.33 -16.94
C SER A 186 12.96 4.03 -16.24
N SER A 187 12.40 3.76 -15.05
CA SER A 187 12.52 2.48 -14.36
C SER A 187 11.68 1.38 -15.00
N PHE A 188 10.70 1.74 -15.83
CA PHE A 188 9.78 0.84 -16.53
C PHE A 188 9.87 0.97 -18.06
N MET A 189 10.89 1.64 -18.60
CA MET A 189 11.06 1.85 -20.04
C MET A 189 12.53 1.72 -20.48
N GLY A 190 12.72 1.32 -21.74
CA GLY A 190 14.00 1.36 -22.44
C GLY A 190 14.71 0.02 -22.54
N SER A 191 15.57 -0.11 -23.57
CA SER A 191 16.44 -1.28 -23.79
C SER A 191 17.54 -1.39 -22.72
N ASN A 192 17.85 -2.61 -22.28
CA ASN A 192 18.79 -2.84 -21.19
C ASN A 192 20.05 -3.61 -21.58
N GLY A 193 21.16 -3.24 -20.92
CA GLY A 193 22.17 -4.17 -20.44
C GLY A 193 22.04 -4.35 -18.92
N GLY A 194 22.12 -5.58 -18.41
CA GLY A 194 22.09 -5.93 -16.97
C GLY A 194 21.35 -7.23 -16.67
N ASP A 195 21.71 -7.88 -15.56
CA ASP A 195 21.28 -9.23 -15.15
C ASP A 195 19.76 -9.39 -14.93
N CYS A 196 19.06 -8.27 -14.77
CA CYS A 196 17.63 -8.22 -14.56
C CYS A 196 16.82 -8.05 -15.84
N TYR A 197 17.37 -8.08 -17.05
CA TYR A 197 16.55 -7.64 -18.20
C TYR A 197 16.59 -8.53 -19.42
N ASN A 198 17.56 -9.46 -19.53
CA ASN A 198 17.63 -10.44 -20.61
C ASN A 198 17.37 -9.87 -22.03
N GLY A 199 17.69 -8.59 -22.27
CA GLY A 199 17.46 -7.91 -23.55
C GLY A 199 16.02 -7.46 -23.83
N ILE A 200 15.08 -7.55 -22.89
CA ILE A 200 13.68 -7.09 -23.00
C ILE A 200 13.54 -5.67 -22.41
N ASP A 201 12.55 -4.89 -22.88
CA ASP A 201 12.19 -3.60 -22.28
C ASP A 201 11.82 -3.78 -20.79
N LYS A 202 12.26 -2.87 -19.92
CA LYS A 202 12.11 -2.96 -18.45
C LYS A 202 10.68 -3.22 -17.97
N GLY A 203 9.67 -2.77 -18.71
CA GLY A 203 8.27 -2.83 -18.31
C GLY A 203 7.42 -3.88 -19.01
N ASP A 204 7.73 -4.21 -20.27
CA ASP A 204 6.78 -4.88 -21.17
C ASP A 204 6.56 -6.36 -20.82
N GLY A 205 5.31 -6.72 -20.55
CA GLY A 205 4.87 -8.08 -20.24
C GLY A 205 5.22 -8.58 -18.84
N PHE A 206 5.86 -7.76 -18.00
CA PHE A 206 6.27 -8.15 -16.66
C PHE A 206 5.18 -7.94 -15.61
N ARG A 207 5.13 -8.86 -14.63
CA ARG A 207 4.30 -8.69 -13.42
C ARG A 207 5.11 -7.97 -12.35
N PHE A 208 4.52 -6.94 -11.79
CA PHE A 208 5.05 -6.20 -10.66
C PHE A 208 4.20 -6.44 -9.42
N GLU A 209 4.86 -6.48 -8.27
CA GLU A 209 4.25 -6.57 -6.95
C GLU A 209 4.81 -5.45 -6.07
N ILE A 210 3.91 -4.76 -5.39
CA ILE A 210 4.24 -3.75 -4.40
C ILE A 210 3.88 -4.31 -3.05
N GLN A 211 4.79 -4.17 -2.12
CA GLN A 211 4.64 -4.58 -0.74
C GLN A 211 4.85 -3.35 0.14
N SER A 212 4.06 -3.26 1.21
CA SER A 212 4.25 -2.25 2.24
C SER A 212 4.26 -2.88 3.63
N TYR A 213 5.00 -2.27 4.55
CA TYR A 213 4.80 -2.48 5.99
C TYR A 213 4.95 -1.16 6.76
N ALA A 214 4.27 -1.04 7.88
CA ALA A 214 4.39 0.09 8.78
C ALA A 214 5.12 -0.26 10.10
N ARG A 215 5.68 0.78 10.73
CA ARG A 215 6.26 0.74 12.07
C ARG A 215 5.71 1.89 12.89
N ASP A 216 5.41 1.66 14.16
CA ASP A 216 4.92 2.68 15.09
C ASP A 216 6.05 3.28 15.96
N ASN A 217 5.72 4.25 16.83
CA ASN A 217 6.70 4.89 17.71
C ASN A 217 7.14 3.98 18.87
N ALA A 218 6.34 2.98 19.24
CA ALA A 218 6.74 1.92 20.17
C ALA A 218 7.62 0.84 19.54
N GLN A 219 7.94 1.00 18.25
CA GLN A 219 8.79 0.13 17.44
C GLN A 219 8.16 -1.22 17.07
N ASN A 220 6.84 -1.39 17.26
CA ASN A 220 6.10 -2.52 16.72
C ASN A 220 6.11 -2.45 15.19
N THR A 221 6.35 -3.60 14.56
CA THR A 221 6.50 -3.70 13.11
C THR A 221 5.43 -4.63 12.57
N GLU A 222 4.72 -4.19 11.54
CA GLU A 222 3.74 -4.99 10.82
C GLU A 222 4.40 -6.27 10.27
N VAL A 223 3.79 -7.43 10.53
CA VAL A 223 4.34 -8.75 10.15
C VAL A 223 3.76 -9.24 8.80
N ALA A 224 2.58 -8.75 8.41
CA ALA A 224 1.93 -9.10 7.16
C ALA A 224 2.12 -7.99 6.12
N TYR A 225 2.53 -8.36 4.90
CA TYR A 225 2.69 -7.38 3.83
C TYR A 225 1.42 -7.32 2.98
N ALA A 226 0.84 -6.12 2.85
CA ALA A 226 -0.18 -5.89 1.86
C ALA A 226 0.44 -5.87 0.45
N THR A 227 -0.15 -6.62 -0.47
CA THR A 227 0.33 -6.74 -1.86
C THR A 227 -0.59 -6.03 -2.84
N ALA A 228 0.01 -5.27 -3.75
CA ALA A 228 -0.65 -4.71 -4.93
C ALA A 228 0.08 -5.22 -6.16
N THR A 229 -0.65 -5.69 -7.18
CA THR A 229 -0.06 -6.27 -8.39
C THR A 229 -0.50 -5.56 -9.65
N PHE A 230 0.40 -5.40 -10.60
CA PHE A 230 0.09 -4.85 -11.90
C PHE A 230 1.00 -5.42 -13.00
N ILE A 231 0.59 -5.25 -14.25
CA ILE A 231 1.34 -5.59 -15.45
C ILE A 231 1.41 -4.35 -16.33
N ILE A 232 2.56 -4.13 -16.97
CA ILE A 232 2.71 -3.14 -18.03
C ILE A 232 2.82 -3.91 -19.35
N ASP A 233 2.04 -3.52 -20.35
CA ASP A 233 2.03 -4.08 -21.70
C ASP A 233 2.09 -2.94 -22.72
N TYR A 234 3.25 -2.77 -23.35
CA TYR A 234 3.47 -1.79 -24.41
C TYR A 234 3.18 -2.37 -25.80
N SER A 235 2.95 -3.67 -25.90
CA SER A 235 2.78 -4.34 -27.17
C SER A 235 1.46 -3.92 -27.84
N THR A 236 1.54 -3.53 -29.12
CA THR A 236 0.34 -3.21 -29.90
C THR A 236 -0.14 -4.49 -30.58
N PRO A 237 -1.42 -4.90 -30.40
CA PRO A 237 -1.93 -6.05 -31.12
C PRO A 237 -1.88 -5.79 -32.63
N THR A 238 -1.38 -6.75 -33.39
CA THR A 238 -1.42 -6.67 -34.85
C THR A 238 -2.69 -7.35 -35.35
N ALA A 239 -3.44 -6.66 -36.20
CA ALA A 239 -4.61 -7.22 -36.89
C ALA A 239 -4.38 -7.13 -38.38
N GLY A 240 -4.59 -8.24 -39.08
CA GLY A 240 -4.42 -8.34 -40.53
C GLY A 240 -5.61 -9.03 -41.17
N ILE A 241 -6.03 -8.52 -42.32
CA ILE A 241 -6.95 -9.25 -43.19
C ILE A 241 -6.12 -10.32 -43.90
N ALA A 242 -6.17 -11.55 -43.38
CA ALA A 242 -5.50 -12.68 -44.03
C ALA A 242 -6.16 -13.02 -45.37
N PHE A 243 -7.46 -12.75 -45.53
CA PHE A 243 -8.20 -12.99 -46.77
C PHE A 243 -9.32 -11.97 -47.02
N PRO A 244 -9.53 -11.55 -48.29
CA PRO A 244 -8.76 -11.95 -49.47
C PRO A 244 -7.43 -11.17 -49.62
N VAL A 245 -6.37 -11.85 -50.05
CA VAL A 245 -4.98 -11.33 -50.17
C VAL A 245 -4.78 -10.40 -51.37
N HIS A 246 -5.82 -10.13 -52.17
CA HIS A 246 -5.69 -9.45 -53.47
C HIS A 246 -6.46 -8.13 -53.52
N LEU A 247 -5.75 -7.04 -53.88
CA LEU A 247 -6.29 -5.70 -54.15
C LEU A 247 -7.00 -5.56 -55.51
N VAL A 248 -7.42 -6.67 -56.14
CA VAL A 248 -8.07 -6.63 -57.46
C VAL A 248 -9.59 -6.81 -57.30
N THR A 249 -10.32 -5.91 -57.95
CA THR A 249 -11.56 -5.27 -57.51
C THR A 249 -12.88 -6.05 -57.68
N TYR A 250 -12.87 -7.38 -57.82
CA TYR A 250 -14.11 -8.12 -58.10
C TYR A 250 -14.26 -9.40 -57.29
N PHE A 251 -15.22 -9.41 -56.36
CA PHE A 251 -15.66 -10.59 -55.60
C PHE A 251 -17.14 -10.88 -55.90
N LYS A 252 -17.49 -12.14 -56.19
CA LYS A 252 -18.91 -12.56 -56.32
C LYS A 252 -19.62 -12.66 -54.97
N ARG A 253 -18.88 -12.83 -53.87
CA ARG A 253 -19.39 -12.90 -52.50
C ARG A 253 -18.25 -12.61 -51.53
N LEU A 254 -18.46 -11.70 -50.58
CA LEU A 254 -17.53 -11.40 -49.50
C LEU A 254 -18.03 -12.13 -48.25
N GLN A 255 -17.23 -13.03 -47.69
CA GLN A 255 -17.57 -13.73 -46.44
C GLN A 255 -16.49 -13.43 -45.40
N PHE A 256 -16.88 -12.78 -44.30
CA PHE A 256 -16.04 -12.66 -43.13
C PHE A 256 -16.29 -13.88 -42.23
N ARG A 257 -15.25 -14.67 -41.97
CA ARG A 257 -15.29 -15.67 -40.91
C ARG A 257 -14.56 -15.13 -39.70
N HIS A 258 -15.28 -15.01 -38.60
CA HIS A 258 -14.67 -14.94 -37.27
C HIS A 258 -14.69 -16.34 -36.66
N ASN A 259 -13.80 -16.63 -35.72
CA ASN A 259 -13.61 -17.97 -35.12
C ASN A 259 -14.86 -18.56 -34.42
N HIS A 260 -15.97 -17.82 -34.35
CA HIS A 260 -17.24 -18.26 -33.73
C HIS A 260 -18.50 -18.09 -34.59
N GLY A 261 -18.41 -17.86 -35.91
CA GLY A 261 -19.61 -17.84 -36.77
C GLY A 261 -19.42 -17.15 -38.13
N ILE A 262 -20.31 -17.48 -39.07
CA ILE A 262 -20.34 -16.89 -40.42
C ILE A 262 -21.30 -15.69 -40.41
N LEU A 263 -20.77 -14.48 -40.58
CA LEU A 263 -21.58 -13.32 -40.96
C LEU A 263 -21.64 -13.25 -42.48
N GLN A 264 -22.81 -13.60 -43.02
CA GLN A 264 -23.10 -13.50 -44.44
C GLN A 264 -23.86 -12.20 -44.68
N LEU A 265 -23.19 -11.22 -45.30
CA LEU A 265 -23.84 -10.02 -45.81
C LEU A 265 -24.13 -10.24 -47.30
N ASP A 266 -25.40 -10.45 -47.62
CA ASP A 266 -25.85 -10.60 -49.01
C ASP A 266 -26.10 -9.21 -49.61
N ASN A 267 -25.37 -8.92 -50.68
CA ASN A 267 -25.51 -7.80 -51.64
C ASN A 267 -24.86 -6.45 -51.25
N PHE A 268 -23.69 -6.19 -51.85
CA PHE A 268 -23.14 -4.85 -52.02
C PHE A 268 -23.13 -4.53 -53.52
N PHE A 269 -23.89 -3.51 -53.95
CA PHE A 269 -23.77 -2.94 -55.30
C PHE A 269 -22.81 -1.75 -55.24
N LEU A 270 -21.62 -1.90 -55.82
CA LEU A 270 -20.78 -0.74 -56.15
C LEU A 270 -21.26 -0.19 -57.49
N VAL A 271 -21.84 1.01 -57.48
CA VAL A 271 -22.14 1.75 -58.72
C VAL A 271 -20.84 2.38 -59.20
N PRO A 272 -20.38 2.11 -60.44
CA PRO A 272 -19.19 2.75 -60.97
C PRO A 272 -19.44 4.26 -61.14
N ALA A 273 -18.43 5.08 -60.82
CA ALA A 273 -18.48 6.52 -61.02
C ALA A 273 -18.63 6.82 -62.51
N ARG A 274 -19.76 7.45 -62.90
CA ARG A 274 -19.99 7.92 -64.25
C ARG A 274 -19.39 9.33 -64.36
N GLU A 275 -18.40 9.51 -65.25
CA GLU A 275 -17.96 10.83 -65.69
C GLU A 275 -19.17 11.64 -66.17
N GLN A 276 -19.40 12.82 -65.58
CA GLN A 276 -20.35 13.78 -66.12
C GLN A 276 -19.60 14.79 -66.98
N SER A 277 -19.64 14.59 -68.29
CA SER A 277 -19.61 15.70 -69.25
C SER A 277 -20.97 16.42 -69.19
N GLY A 278 -20.92 17.75 -69.30
CA GLY A 278 -22.03 18.62 -68.93
C GLY A 278 -23.28 18.49 -69.79
N ASP A 279 -24.44 18.60 -69.14
CA ASP A 279 -25.54 19.46 -69.59
C ASP A 279 -26.51 19.68 -68.40
N SER A 280 -26.86 20.93 -68.18
CA SER A 280 -27.76 21.37 -67.11
C SER A 280 -29.21 21.07 -67.46
N ARG A 281 -29.90 20.25 -66.65
CA ARG A 281 -31.37 20.32 -66.50
C ARG A 281 -31.87 19.62 -65.23
N LYS A 282 -32.74 20.34 -64.50
CA LYS A 282 -33.43 20.00 -63.25
C LYS A 282 -34.10 18.62 -63.25
N PHE A 283 -34.00 17.87 -62.15
CA PHE A 283 -35.09 17.04 -61.61
C PHE A 283 -35.00 16.93 -60.08
N MET A 284 -36.08 17.30 -59.41
CA MET A 284 -36.36 17.04 -57.98
C MET A 284 -36.70 15.55 -57.79
N GLY A 285 -36.28 14.93 -56.68
CA GLY A 285 -36.74 13.59 -56.29
C GLY A 285 -36.06 13.07 -55.02
N SER A 286 -36.89 12.65 -54.06
CA SER A 286 -36.61 12.32 -52.66
C SER A 286 -35.82 11.03 -52.40
N GLY A 287 -35.13 10.95 -51.25
CA GLY A 287 -34.83 9.66 -50.61
C GLY A 287 -33.61 9.65 -49.69
N LYS A 288 -33.75 10.09 -48.43
CA LYS A 288 -32.77 9.75 -47.37
C LYS A 288 -32.95 8.28 -46.99
N VAL A 289 -31.86 7.50 -47.01
CA VAL A 289 -31.77 6.25 -46.24
C VAL A 289 -30.60 6.40 -45.27
N LYS A 290 -30.89 6.77 -44.03
CA LYS A 290 -30.00 6.54 -42.88
C LYS A 290 -30.20 5.08 -42.46
N ARG A 291 -29.15 4.26 -42.43
CA ARG A 291 -29.18 3.00 -41.69
C ARG A 291 -28.22 3.10 -40.51
N HIS A 292 -28.81 3.00 -39.31
CA HIS A 292 -28.12 2.80 -38.05
C HIS A 292 -27.50 1.41 -38.04
N ILE A 293 -26.23 1.31 -37.62
CA ILE A 293 -25.62 0.05 -37.20
C ILE A 293 -25.72 0.05 -35.67
N ARG A 294 -26.50 -0.87 -35.11
CA ARG A 294 -26.55 -1.15 -33.68
C ARG A 294 -25.69 -2.38 -33.43
N PHE A 295 -24.68 -2.25 -32.57
CA PHE A 295 -23.96 -3.39 -32.01
C PHE A 295 -24.68 -3.77 -30.72
N GLU A 296 -25.14 -5.00 -30.61
CA GLU A 296 -25.55 -5.59 -29.32
C GLU A 296 -24.38 -6.46 -28.83
N SER A 297 -24.07 -6.29 -27.54
CA SER A 297 -22.92 -6.84 -26.81
C SER A 297 -22.98 -8.35 -26.63
#